data_AF-A0A5C9DJ55-F1
#
_entry.id   AF-A0A5C9DJ55-F1
#
_cell.length_a   1.000
_cell.length_b   1.000
_cell.length_c   1.000
_cell.angle_alpha   90.00
_cell.angle_beta   90.00
_cell.angle_gamma   90.00
#
_symmetry.space_group_name_H-M   'P 1'
#
loop_
_entity.id
_entity.type
_entity.pdbx_description
1 polymer ?
#
loop_
_entity_poly.entity_id
_entity_poly.type
_entity_poly.pdbx_seq_one_letter_code
_entity_poly.pdbx_strand_id
1 'polypeptide(L)'
;MSALGYTLSEKERSLARAIYHRDISVREGSQRVLVALRKTYLFQKQCLSVDVEISNRSSVDLPLRYVSSSLFQFGKNAVDLEFFAITGHEKRALADPESWKIEEAEALQVRGGVGRESIELRSDRPFAAHIVHVMEVPPPSPQADPHAPREEVFYQGTRVQFGWDLDLRADSSTIVSLSLHLG
;
A
#
# COMPACT_ATOMS: atom_id res chain seq x y z
N MET A 1 11.87 21.29 10.95
CA MET A 1 11.01 20.74 9.89
C MET A 1 9.69 20.38 10.52
N SER A 2 8.63 21.17 10.30
CA SER A 2 7.30 20.85 10.84
C SER A 2 6.66 19.73 10.02
N ALA A 3 6.08 18.75 10.70
CA ALA A 3 5.33 17.68 10.06
C ALA A 3 4.05 18.27 9.45
N LEU A 4 3.95 18.25 8.12
CA LEU A 4 2.71 18.55 7.41
C LEU A 4 1.76 17.35 7.59
N GLY A 5 0.84 17.46 8.55
CA GLY A 5 -0.18 16.45 8.84
C GLY A 5 -1.35 16.47 7.83
N TYR A 6 -2.11 15.39 7.78
CA TYR A 6 -3.36 15.32 7.03
C TYR A 6 -4.49 16.01 7.81
N THR A 7 -5.46 16.60 7.10
CA THR A 7 -6.72 17.06 7.70
C THR A 7 -7.80 16.02 7.47
N LEU A 8 -8.46 15.60 8.56
CA LEU A 8 -9.65 14.75 8.53
C LEU A 8 -10.90 15.62 8.34
N SER A 9 -11.69 15.35 7.32
CA SER A 9 -12.99 16.00 7.12
C SER A 9 -14.11 15.00 7.39
N GLU A 10 -14.51 14.86 8.66
CA GLU A 10 -15.72 14.12 9.01
C GLU A 10 -16.95 15.00 8.75
N LYS A 11 -17.81 14.60 7.81
CA LYS A 11 -19.13 15.23 7.66
C LYS A 11 -20.22 14.32 7.09
N GLU A 12 -20.18 13.02 7.35
CA GLU A 12 -21.34 12.13 7.12
C GLU A 12 -21.55 11.21 8.33
N ARG A 13 -22.81 11.02 8.73
CA ARG A 13 -23.28 10.28 9.93
C ARG A 13 -23.00 8.76 9.89
N SER A 14 -22.02 8.30 9.10
CA SER A 14 -21.75 6.89 8.84
C SER A 14 -20.28 6.59 9.16
N LEU A 15 -20.07 5.66 10.09
CA LEU A 15 -18.74 5.07 10.42
C LEU A 15 -18.09 4.36 9.22
N ALA A 16 -18.78 4.26 8.08
CA ALA A 16 -18.31 3.57 6.90
C ALA A 16 -17.39 4.40 5.99
N ARG A 17 -17.19 5.71 6.24
CA ARG A 17 -16.43 6.57 5.31
C ARG A 17 -15.51 7.56 6.03
N ALA A 18 -14.24 7.60 5.63
CA ALA A 18 -13.28 8.60 6.10
C ALA A 18 -12.62 9.32 4.92
N ILE A 19 -12.49 10.64 4.99
CA ILE A 19 -11.87 11.45 3.93
C ILE A 19 -10.69 12.22 4.50
N TYR A 20 -9.54 12.05 3.87
CA TYR A 20 -8.32 12.79 4.18
C TYR A 20 -7.93 13.65 2.99
N HIS A 21 -7.50 14.87 3.26
CA HIS A 21 -6.97 15.79 2.26
C HIS A 21 -5.58 16.27 2.65
N ARG A 22 -4.71 16.44 1.64
CA ARG A 22 -3.39 17.05 1.80
C ARG A 22 -2.91 17.65 0.50
N ASP A 23 -2.48 18.90 0.56
CA ASP A 23 -1.69 19.52 -0.52
C ASP A 23 -0.20 19.20 -0.30
N ILE A 24 0.49 18.81 -1.38
CA ILE A 24 1.92 18.55 -1.41
C ILE A 24 2.58 19.40 -2.49
N SER A 25 3.84 19.76 -2.28
CA SER A 25 4.66 20.41 -3.30
C SER A 25 5.65 19.39 -3.86
N VAL A 26 5.54 19.13 -5.16
CA VAL A 26 6.46 18.27 -5.93
C VAL A 26 7.43 19.18 -6.68
N ARG A 27 8.69 18.77 -6.80
CA ARG A 27 9.69 19.48 -7.60
C ARG A 27 9.86 18.79 -8.94
N GLU A 28 9.68 19.54 -10.02
CA GLU A 28 9.94 19.12 -11.39
C GLU A 28 10.99 20.07 -11.97
N GLY A 29 12.23 19.61 -12.08
CA GLY A 29 13.37 20.47 -12.40
C GLY A 29 13.52 21.65 -11.41
N SER A 30 13.39 22.88 -11.91
CA SER A 30 13.44 24.12 -11.11
C SER A 30 12.09 24.58 -10.59
N GLN A 31 10.99 23.98 -11.04
CA GLN A 31 9.63 24.40 -10.70
C GLN A 31 9.08 23.62 -9.51
N ARG A 32 8.24 24.29 -8.72
CA ARG A 32 7.44 23.65 -7.65
C ARG A 32 6.00 23.57 -8.11
N VAL A 33 5.50 22.35 -8.27
CA VAL A 33 4.12 22.05 -8.63
C VAL A 33 3.34 21.71 -7.37
N LEU A 34 2.17 22.30 -7.20
CA LEU A 34 1.26 21.95 -6.11
C LEU A 34 0.32 20.84 -6.57
N VAL A 35 0.34 19.72 -5.86
CA VAL A 35 -0.51 18.57 -6.09
C VAL A 35 -1.41 18.38 -4.88
N ALA A 36 -2.72 18.32 -5.11
CA ALA A 36 -3.70 18.00 -4.08
C ALA A 36 -3.93 16.49 -4.05
N LEU A 37 -3.91 15.90 -2.86
CA LEU A 37 -4.24 14.50 -2.62
C LEU A 37 -5.50 14.42 -1.77
N ARG A 38 -6.50 13.67 -2.23
CA ARG A 38 -7.68 13.32 -1.45
C ARG A 38 -7.85 11.82 -1.41
N LYS A 39 -7.81 11.25 -0.20
CA LYS A 39 -8.07 9.84 0.05
C LYS A 39 -9.46 9.66 0.62
N THR A 40 -10.31 8.87 -0.01
CA THR A 40 -11.62 8.47 0.50
C THR A 40 -11.60 7.01 0.83
N TYR A 41 -11.62 6.68 2.12
CA TYR A 41 -11.72 5.31 2.62
C TYR A 41 -13.19 4.92 2.78
N LEU A 42 -13.55 3.73 2.34
CA LEU A 42 -14.86 3.12 2.52
C LEU A 42 -14.71 1.76 3.20
N PHE A 43 -15.41 1.58 4.32
CA PHE A 43 -15.40 0.37 5.14
C PHE A 43 -16.72 -0.39 4.95
N GLN A 44 -16.61 -1.61 4.44
CA GLN A 44 -17.71 -2.55 4.24
C GLN A 44 -17.41 -3.86 4.96
N LYS A 45 -18.42 -4.74 5.11
CA LYS A 45 -18.32 -5.95 5.94
C LYS A 45 -17.12 -6.85 5.63
N GLN A 46 -16.75 -6.97 4.35
CA GLN A 46 -15.65 -7.82 3.87
C GLN A 46 -14.72 -7.08 2.90
N CYS A 47 -14.79 -5.75 2.89
CA CYS A 47 -14.02 -4.94 1.96
C CYS A 47 -13.62 -3.60 2.61
N LEU A 48 -12.37 -3.22 2.39
CA LEU A 48 -11.88 -1.87 2.64
C LEU A 48 -11.41 -1.30 1.31
N SER A 49 -11.98 -0.20 0.84
CA SER A 49 -11.48 0.49 -0.35
C SER A 49 -10.95 1.88 -0.02
N VAL A 50 -10.00 2.33 -0.83
CA VAL A 50 -9.49 3.70 -0.84
C VAL A 50 -9.47 4.21 -2.25
N ASP A 51 -10.17 5.32 -2.48
CA ASP A 51 -10.06 6.10 -3.70
C ASP A 51 -9.08 7.25 -3.44
N VAL A 52 -8.04 7.35 -4.26
CA VAL A 52 -7.04 8.42 -4.19
C VAL A 52 -7.21 9.31 -5.40
N GLU A 53 -7.82 10.46 -5.19
CA GLU A 53 -7.87 11.56 -6.15
C GLU A 53 -6.58 12.37 -6.04
N ILE A 54 -5.93 12.59 -7.18
CA ILE A 54 -4.66 13.30 -7.32
C ILE A 54 -4.91 14.42 -8.33
N SER A 55 -4.85 15.67 -7.86
CA SER A 55 -5.13 16.84 -8.70
C SER A 55 -3.86 17.68 -8.89
N ASN A 56 -3.53 17.97 -10.15
CA ASN A 56 -2.52 18.96 -10.51
C ASN A 56 -3.22 20.29 -10.74
N ARG A 57 -3.07 21.23 -9.80
CA ARG A 57 -3.67 22.58 -9.88
C ARG A 57 -2.72 23.61 -10.50
N SER A 58 -1.62 23.17 -11.09
CA SER A 58 -0.66 24.05 -11.76
C SER A 58 -0.96 24.18 -13.24
N SER A 59 -0.28 25.13 -13.88
CA SER A 59 -0.34 25.36 -15.33
C SER A 59 0.64 24.47 -16.12
N VAL A 60 1.24 23.46 -15.49
CA VAL A 60 2.30 22.64 -16.09
C VAL A 60 1.94 21.18 -15.96
N ASP A 61 2.17 20.40 -17.02
CA ASP A 61 2.01 18.96 -16.99
C ASP A 61 3.06 18.33 -16.05
N LEU A 62 2.64 17.33 -15.28
CA LEU A 62 3.46 16.67 -14.26
C LEU A 62 3.37 15.15 -14.42
N PRO A 63 4.37 14.50 -15.04
CA PRO A 63 4.53 13.06 -14.95
C PRO A 63 5.03 12.69 -13.54
N LEU A 64 4.36 11.75 -12.87
CA LEU A 64 4.79 11.27 -11.55
C LEU A 64 4.42 9.81 -11.32
N ARG A 65 5.11 9.15 -10.38
CA ARG A 65 4.67 7.88 -9.82
C ARG A 65 4.01 8.10 -8.47
N TYR A 66 2.73 7.77 -8.34
CA TYR A 66 2.08 7.70 -7.04
C TYR A 66 2.36 6.35 -6.40
N VAL A 67 2.84 6.34 -5.15
CA VAL A 67 3.08 5.11 -4.40
C VAL A 67 2.27 5.09 -3.11
N SER A 68 1.46 4.05 -2.94
CA SER A 68 0.78 3.73 -1.67
C SER A 68 1.52 2.59 -0.97
N SER A 69 1.96 2.83 0.27
CA SER A 69 2.63 1.81 1.08
C SER A 69 1.72 1.38 2.22
N SER A 70 1.53 0.08 2.37
CA SER A 70 0.77 -0.52 3.47
C SER A 70 1.57 -1.66 4.09
N LEU A 71 1.37 -1.88 5.39
CA LEU A 71 1.93 -3.00 6.14
C LEU A 71 0.78 -3.92 6.54
N PHE A 72 0.87 -5.20 6.19
CA PHE A 72 -0.17 -6.18 6.44
C PHE A 72 0.33 -7.33 7.29
N GLN A 73 -0.47 -7.76 8.25
CA GLN A 73 -0.25 -9.02 8.97
C GLN A 73 -1.15 -10.10 8.34
N PHE A 74 -0.68 -10.74 7.27
CA PHE A 74 -1.44 -11.79 6.57
C PHE A 74 -1.43 -13.15 7.29
N GLY A 75 -0.53 -13.37 8.24
CA GLY A 75 -0.35 -14.64 8.92
C GLY A 75 0.63 -14.52 10.09
N LYS A 76 0.94 -15.64 10.75
CA LYS A 76 1.89 -15.66 11.88
C LYS A 76 3.35 -15.69 11.45
N ASN A 77 3.64 -16.33 10.32
CA ASN A 77 4.99 -16.49 9.77
C ASN A 77 4.99 -16.20 8.27
N ALA A 78 6.13 -15.77 7.74
CA ALA A 78 6.30 -15.52 6.30
C ALA A 78 6.25 -16.81 5.46
N VAL A 79 6.76 -17.93 5.99
CA VAL A 79 6.89 -19.21 5.26
C VAL A 79 5.56 -19.86 4.88
N ASP A 80 4.48 -19.47 5.56
CA ASP A 80 3.12 -20.01 5.32
C ASP A 80 2.33 -19.17 4.31
N LEU A 81 2.94 -18.14 3.72
CA LEU A 81 2.28 -17.20 2.82
C LEU A 81 2.63 -17.48 1.36
N GLU A 82 1.59 -17.57 0.54
CA GLU A 82 1.68 -17.65 -0.91
C GLU A 82 1.14 -16.37 -1.54
N PHE A 83 1.94 -15.74 -2.40
CA PHE A 83 1.54 -14.53 -3.12
C PHE A 83 1.31 -14.84 -4.59
N PHE A 84 0.29 -14.20 -5.17
CA PHE A 84 -0.06 -14.33 -6.57
C PHE A 84 -0.35 -12.95 -7.16
N ALA A 85 0.35 -12.60 -8.25
CA ALA A 85 -0.02 -11.47 -9.08
C ALA A 85 -1.08 -11.91 -10.10
N ILE A 86 -2.07 -11.06 -10.32
CA ILE A 86 -3.18 -11.31 -11.25
C ILE A 86 -3.21 -10.18 -12.27
N THR A 87 -3.23 -10.55 -13.55
CA THR A 87 -3.32 -9.62 -14.69
C THR A 87 -4.32 -10.20 -15.69
N GLY A 88 -5.50 -9.59 -15.84
CA GLY A 88 -6.59 -10.13 -16.63
C GLY A 88 -7.01 -11.52 -16.15
N HIS A 89 -6.81 -12.54 -17.00
CA HIS A 89 -7.10 -13.95 -16.68
C HIS A 89 -5.87 -14.74 -16.22
N GLU A 90 -4.69 -14.13 -16.21
CA GLU A 90 -3.46 -14.78 -15.77
C GLU A 90 -3.28 -14.62 -14.26
N LYS A 91 -3.01 -15.73 -13.58
CA LYS A 91 -2.63 -15.76 -12.18
C LYS A 91 -1.25 -16.38 -12.03
N ARG A 92 -0.28 -15.58 -11.61
CA ARG A 92 1.12 -15.98 -11.50
C ARG A 92 1.55 -16.04 -10.04
N ALA A 93 2.03 -17.21 -9.59
CA ALA A 93 2.63 -17.38 -8.28
C ALA A 93 3.97 -16.62 -8.21
N LEU A 94 4.22 -15.97 -7.08
CA LEU A 94 5.48 -15.26 -6.84
C LEU A 94 6.44 -16.17 -6.07
N ALA A 95 7.58 -16.49 -6.67
CA ALA A 95 8.44 -17.61 -6.22
C ALA A 95 9.59 -17.21 -5.26
N ASP A 96 9.95 -15.93 -5.17
CA ASP A 96 11.12 -15.46 -4.41
C ASP A 96 10.80 -15.05 -2.95
N PRO A 97 11.29 -15.76 -1.92
CA PRO A 97 10.83 -15.56 -0.54
C PRO A 97 11.24 -14.24 0.13
N GLU A 98 12.13 -13.43 -0.44
CA GLU A 98 12.66 -12.24 0.26
C GLU A 98 12.06 -10.92 -0.23
N SER A 99 11.93 -10.76 -1.55
CA SER A 99 11.34 -9.56 -2.14
C SER A 99 10.76 -9.85 -3.51
N TRP A 100 9.59 -9.28 -3.79
CA TRP A 100 8.97 -9.40 -5.09
C TRP A 100 8.80 -8.04 -5.73
N LYS A 101 9.09 -8.00 -7.03
CA LYS A 101 8.77 -6.88 -7.91
C LYS A 101 7.78 -7.35 -8.95
N ILE A 102 6.68 -6.62 -9.07
CA ILE A 102 5.65 -6.80 -10.07
C ILE A 102 5.66 -5.52 -10.88
N GLU A 103 5.74 -5.64 -12.20
CA GLU A 103 5.73 -4.47 -13.08
C GLU A 103 4.29 -4.05 -13.41
N GLU A 104 3.42 -5.02 -13.64
CA GLU A 104 2.03 -4.79 -14.01
C GLU A 104 1.14 -5.90 -13.43
N ALA A 105 0.21 -5.51 -12.55
CA ALA A 105 -0.85 -6.36 -12.03
C ALA A 105 -2.12 -5.55 -11.75
N GLU A 106 -3.27 -6.22 -11.84
CA GLU A 106 -4.57 -5.64 -11.48
C GLU A 106 -5.01 -6.09 -10.08
N ALA A 107 -4.49 -7.22 -9.61
CA ALA A 107 -4.68 -7.67 -8.24
C ALA A 107 -3.48 -8.44 -7.68
N LEU A 108 -3.35 -8.38 -6.35
CA LEU A 108 -2.43 -9.19 -5.56
C LEU A 108 -3.25 -10.05 -4.60
N GLN A 109 -3.19 -11.36 -4.77
CA GLN A 109 -3.81 -12.31 -3.87
C GLN A 109 -2.76 -12.91 -2.93
N VAL A 110 -3.10 -12.98 -1.65
CA VAL A 110 -2.29 -13.60 -0.60
C VAL A 110 -3.11 -14.72 0.02
N ARG A 111 -2.50 -15.91 0.14
CA ARG A 111 -3.10 -17.06 0.81
C ARG A 111 -2.16 -17.52 1.91
N GLY A 112 -2.69 -17.84 3.09
CA GLY A 112 -1.88 -18.40 4.15
C GLY A 112 -2.60 -18.52 5.48
N GLY A 113 -1.92 -19.10 6.47
CA GLY A 113 -2.44 -19.28 7.83
C GLY A 113 -3.29 -20.54 8.05
N VAL A 114 -3.62 -20.80 9.33
CA VAL A 114 -4.47 -21.92 9.76
C VAL A 114 -5.90 -21.64 9.32
N GLY A 115 -6.32 -22.23 8.20
CA GLY A 115 -7.67 -22.04 7.63
C GLY A 115 -7.69 -21.65 6.15
N ARG A 116 -6.53 -21.35 5.53
CA ARG A 116 -6.41 -20.91 4.12
C ARG A 116 -7.27 -19.68 3.80
N GLU A 117 -7.31 -18.71 4.70
CA GLU A 117 -7.93 -17.42 4.43
C GLU A 117 -7.24 -16.78 3.22
N SER A 118 -8.04 -16.15 2.36
CA SER A 118 -7.55 -15.53 1.12
C SER A 118 -7.84 -14.05 1.19
N ILE A 119 -6.79 -13.25 1.09
CA ILE A 119 -6.88 -11.80 1.02
C ILE A 119 -6.55 -11.38 -0.41
N GLU A 120 -7.36 -10.50 -0.98
CA GLU A 120 -7.12 -9.99 -2.33
C GLU A 120 -7.12 -8.47 -2.36
N LEU A 121 -6.04 -7.90 -2.86
CA LEU A 121 -5.86 -6.47 -3.09
C LEU A 121 -6.09 -6.19 -4.56
N ARG A 122 -7.13 -5.43 -4.92
CA ARG A 122 -7.53 -5.15 -6.31
C ARG A 122 -7.46 -3.66 -6.59
N SER A 123 -6.99 -3.30 -7.78
CA SER A 123 -6.99 -1.93 -8.26
C SER A 123 -7.85 -1.78 -9.51
N ASP A 124 -8.39 -0.57 -9.73
CA ASP A 124 -9.10 -0.19 -10.95
C ASP A 124 -8.15 0.02 -12.14
N ARG A 125 -6.84 0.14 -11.88
CA ARG A 125 -5.79 0.28 -12.90
C ARG A 125 -4.64 -0.68 -12.64
N PRO A 126 -3.92 -1.12 -13.68
CA PRO A 126 -2.70 -1.87 -13.49
C PRO A 126 -1.69 -1.10 -12.65
N PHE A 127 -1.02 -1.80 -11.73
CA PHE A 127 -0.02 -1.27 -10.82
C PHE A 127 1.29 -2.06 -10.90
N ALA A 128 2.38 -1.35 -10.63
CA ALA A 128 3.61 -1.97 -10.18
C ALA A 128 3.53 -2.23 -8.67
N ALA A 129 4.16 -3.30 -8.18
CA ALA A 129 4.22 -3.57 -6.75
C ALA A 129 5.61 -4.01 -6.30
N HIS A 130 5.96 -3.60 -5.07
CA HIS A 130 7.12 -4.08 -4.34
C HIS A 130 6.67 -4.66 -3.01
N ILE A 131 6.98 -5.93 -2.78
CA ILE A 131 6.51 -6.70 -1.63
C ILE A 131 7.75 -7.18 -0.86
N VAL A 132 7.81 -6.92 0.44
CA VAL A 132 8.94 -7.29 1.29
C VAL A 132 8.43 -7.74 2.65
N HIS A 133 8.91 -8.88 3.14
CA HIS A 133 8.67 -9.30 4.51
C HIS A 133 9.49 -8.45 5.48
N VAL A 134 8.82 -7.94 6.52
CA VAL A 134 9.47 -7.19 7.59
C VAL A 134 9.82 -8.17 8.70
N MET A 135 11.12 -8.37 8.89
CA MET A 135 11.68 -9.26 9.89
C MET A 135 12.42 -8.42 10.93
N GLU A 136 12.16 -8.65 12.22
CA GLU A 136 12.78 -7.92 13.32
C GLU A 136 13.54 -8.87 14.23
N VAL A 137 14.79 -8.54 14.53
CA VAL A 137 15.54 -9.15 15.63
C VAL A 137 15.18 -8.34 16.87
N PRO A 138 14.64 -8.95 17.93
CA PRO A 138 14.32 -8.19 19.12
C PRO A 138 15.58 -7.52 19.67
N PRO A 139 15.45 -6.35 20.30
CA PRO A 139 16.57 -5.78 21.03
C PRO A 139 16.95 -6.76 22.15
N PRO A 140 18.25 -6.98 22.40
CA PRO A 140 18.69 -7.88 23.45
C PRO A 140 18.07 -7.42 24.77
N SER A 141 17.25 -8.28 25.39
CA SER A 141 16.69 -7.97 26.69
C SER A 141 17.83 -7.79 27.69
N PRO A 142 17.82 -6.73 28.54
CA PRO A 142 18.82 -6.55 29.58
C PRO A 142 18.78 -7.67 30.65
N GLN A 143 17.80 -8.56 30.58
CA GLN A 143 17.66 -9.77 31.40
C GLN A 143 17.96 -11.08 30.63
N ALA A 144 18.34 -11.01 29.35
CA ALA A 144 18.63 -12.21 28.55
C ALA A 144 19.95 -12.85 29.01
N ASP A 145 19.91 -14.16 29.23
CA ASP A 145 21.09 -14.97 29.55
C ASP A 145 22.12 -14.87 28.39
N PRO A 146 23.38 -14.47 28.65
CA PRO A 146 24.43 -14.38 27.63
C PRO A 146 24.79 -15.72 26.98
N HIS A 147 24.30 -16.85 27.52
CA HIS A 147 24.41 -18.18 26.93
C HIS A 147 23.13 -18.67 26.24
N ALA A 148 22.05 -17.87 26.24
CA ALA A 148 20.85 -18.21 25.46
C ALA A 148 21.18 -18.18 23.95
N PRO A 149 20.60 -19.10 23.16
CA PRO A 149 20.69 -19.02 21.70
C PRO A 149 20.20 -17.65 21.23
N ARG A 150 20.90 -17.07 20.23
CA ARG A 150 20.52 -15.78 19.63
C ARG A 150 19.03 -15.77 19.31
N GLU A 151 18.34 -14.72 19.77
CA GLU A 151 16.90 -14.56 19.63
C GLU A 151 16.45 -14.81 18.18
N GLU A 152 15.40 -15.61 18.03
CA GLU A 152 14.80 -15.95 16.74
C GLU A 152 14.33 -14.67 16.02
N VAL A 153 14.52 -14.60 14.70
CA VAL A 153 14.04 -13.46 13.92
C VAL A 153 12.51 -13.53 13.84
N PHE A 154 11.81 -12.46 14.25
CA PHE A 154 10.34 -12.42 14.28
C PHE A 154 9.77 -11.76 13.01
N TYR A 155 8.72 -12.36 12.47
CA TYR A 155 7.95 -11.79 11.37
C TYR A 155 6.99 -10.71 11.87
N GLN A 156 7.16 -9.47 11.40
CA GLN A 156 6.35 -8.28 11.76
C GLN A 156 5.31 -7.90 10.69
N GLY A 157 5.11 -8.76 9.70
CA GLY A 157 4.18 -8.53 8.60
C GLY A 157 4.89 -8.32 7.26
N THR A 158 4.08 -8.05 6.24
CA THR A 158 4.54 -7.83 4.86
C THR A 158 4.24 -6.41 4.45
N ARG A 159 5.29 -5.68 4.05
CA ARG A 159 5.13 -4.37 3.43
C ARG A 159 4.82 -4.55 1.95
N VAL A 160 3.74 -3.94 1.50
CA VAL A 160 3.36 -3.88 0.10
C VAL A 160 3.31 -2.43 -0.34
N GLN A 161 4.06 -2.10 -1.38
CA GLN A 161 4.07 -0.81 -2.03
C GLN A 161 3.43 -0.96 -3.41
N PHE A 162 2.32 -0.26 -3.64
CA PHE A 162 1.63 -0.20 -4.92
C PHE A 162 2.00 1.10 -5.62
N GLY A 163 2.38 1.03 -6.89
CA GLY A 163 2.86 2.15 -7.69
C GLY A 163 2.08 2.31 -8.99
N TRP A 164 1.64 3.52 -9.29
CA TRP A 164 1.00 3.88 -10.55
C TRP A 164 1.77 5.04 -11.19
N ASP A 165 2.15 4.88 -12.45
CA ASP A 165 2.68 5.96 -13.26
C ASP A 165 1.52 6.79 -13.81
N LEU A 166 1.59 8.11 -13.63
CA LEU A 166 0.52 9.04 -13.90
C LEU A 166 1.06 10.23 -14.68
N ASP A 167 0.45 10.50 -15.83
CA ASP A 167 0.67 11.73 -16.58
C ASP A 167 -0.42 12.75 -16.21
N LEU A 168 -0.14 13.61 -15.23
CA LEU A 168 -1.09 14.61 -14.77
C LEU A 168 -0.99 15.87 -15.63
N ARG A 169 -1.98 16.11 -16.48
CA ARG A 169 -2.07 17.37 -17.24
C ARG A 169 -2.25 18.58 -16.33
N ALA A 170 -1.88 19.76 -16.82
CA ALA A 170 -2.20 21.03 -16.17
C ALA A 170 -3.70 21.14 -15.88
N ASP A 171 -4.05 21.68 -14.71
CA ASP A 171 -5.42 21.85 -14.23
C ASP A 171 -6.31 20.60 -14.37
N SER A 172 -5.75 19.43 -14.03
CA SER A 172 -6.43 18.15 -14.17
C SER A 172 -6.42 17.33 -12.88
N SER A 173 -7.24 16.29 -12.85
CA SER A 173 -7.24 15.30 -11.78
C SER A 173 -7.36 13.89 -12.34
N THR A 174 -6.85 12.93 -11.58
CA THR A 174 -7.00 11.51 -11.85
C THR A 174 -7.32 10.79 -10.56
N ILE A 175 -7.97 9.63 -10.66
CA ILE A 175 -8.32 8.79 -9.52
C ILE A 175 -7.68 7.42 -9.73
N VAL A 176 -7.07 6.90 -8.67
CA VAL A 176 -6.68 5.49 -8.56
C VAL A 176 -7.36 4.90 -7.33
N SER A 177 -7.86 3.69 -7.46
CA SER A 177 -8.59 2.98 -6.42
C SER A 177 -7.86 1.70 -6.06
N LEU A 178 -7.81 1.41 -4.75
CA LEU A 178 -7.30 0.15 -4.22
C LEU A 178 -8.32 -0.41 -3.22
N SER A 179 -8.61 -1.70 -3.32
CA SER A 179 -9.56 -2.38 -2.45
C SER A 179 -8.95 -3.65 -1.88
N LEU A 180 -9.17 -3.89 -0.60
CA LEU A 180 -8.80 -5.08 0.14
C LEU A 180 -10.06 -5.90 0.37
N HIS A 181 -10.09 -7.11 -0.17
CA HIS A 181 -11.17 -8.07 -0.02
C HIS A 181 -10.75 -9.19 0.93
N LEU A 182 -11.63 -9.50 1.88
CA LEU A 182 -11.46 -10.58 2.86
C LEU A 182 -12.32 -11.77 2.42
N GLY A 183 -11.66 -12.86 2.03
CA GLY A 183 -12.30 -14.11 1.59
C GLY A 183 -12.44 -15.15 2.69
#